data_AF-A0AA37NMP0-F1
#
_entry.id   AF-A0AA37NMP0-F1
#
_cell.length_a   1.000
_cell.length_b   1.000
_cell.length_c   1.000
_cell.angle_alpha   90.00
_cell.angle_beta   90.00
_cell.angle_gamma   90.00
#
_symmetry.space_group_name_H-M   'P 1'
#
loop_
_entity.id
_entity.type
_entity.pdbx_description
1 polymer ?
#
loop_
_entity_poly.entity_id
_entity_poly.type
_entity_poly.pdbx_seq_one_letter_code
_entity_poly.pdbx_strand_id
1 'polypeptide(L)'
;MIVESILNLFSSALKLIFGWISLPELPAEISSVVNQLIEYMKSGMCFVFLFFSIDLIRIMLPLVIVVANFDKVYKLVMFVLRKIPFLGIK
;
A
#
# COMPACT_ATOMS: atom_id res chain seq x y z
N MET A 1 -9.40 -2.23 -2.11
CA MET A 1 -8.46 -3.15 -2.81
C MET A 1 -7.56 -3.84 -1.80
N ILE A 2 -7.12 -5.08 -2.02
CA ILE A 2 -6.19 -5.79 -1.10
C ILE A 2 -4.97 -4.92 -0.76
N VAL A 3 -4.46 -4.16 -1.74
CA VAL A 3 -3.37 -3.20 -1.57
C VAL A 3 -3.71 -2.08 -0.58
N GLU A 4 -4.90 -1.47 -0.69
CA GLU A 4 -5.36 -0.46 0.28
C GLU A 4 -5.51 -1.06 1.68
N SER A 5 -6.05 -2.28 1.79
CA SER A 5 -6.19 -2.96 3.07
C SER A 5 -4.83 -3.25 3.73
N ILE A 6 -3.83 -3.67 2.94
CA ILE A 6 -2.46 -3.89 3.41
C ILE A 6 -1.78 -2.57 3.78
N LEU A 7 -1.93 -1.52 2.97
CA LEU A 7 -1.39 -0.20 3.27
C LEU A 7 -2.02 0.42 4.52
N ASN A 8 -3.32 0.21 4.72
CA ASN A 8 -4.03 0.66 5.91
C ASN A 8 -3.57 -0.10 7.16
N LEU A 9 -3.36 -1.42 7.05
CA LEU A 9 -2.75 -2.22 8.13
C LEU A 9 -1.33 -1.74 8.47
N PHE A 10 -0.51 -1.48 7.44
CA PHE A 10 0.85 -0.97 7.62
C PHE A 10 0.87 0.44 8.23
N SER A 11 0.01 1.34 7.75
CA SER A 11 -0.15 2.69 8.31
C SER A 11 -0.63 2.64 9.77
N SER A 12 -1.54 1.72 10.10
CA SER A 12 -2.02 1.53 11.46
C SER A 12 -0.93 0.99 12.39
N ALA A 13 -0.11 0.06 11.91
CA ALA A 13 1.06 -0.43 12.63
C ALA A 13 2.11 0.67 12.85
N LEU A 14 2.37 1.51 11.84
CA LEU A 14 3.24 2.68 11.98
C LEU A 14 2.69 3.69 12.98
N LYS A 15 1.39 4.00 12.95
CA LYS A 15 0.75 4.88 13.94
C LYS A 15 0.78 4.29 15.35
N LEU A 16 0.75 2.97 15.50
CA LEU A 16 0.88 2.32 16.81
C LEU A 16 2.32 2.42 17.34
N ILE A 17 3.32 2.27 16.47
CA ILE A 17 4.75 2.33 16.84
C ILE A 17 5.24 3.77 17.01
N PHE A 18 4.73 4.72 16.22
CA PHE A 18 5.15 6.13 16.21
C PHE A 18 4.13 7.07 16.88
N GLY A 19 2.99 6.58 17.35
CA GLY A 19 1.92 7.39 17.94
C GLY A 19 2.27 8.05 19.27
N TRP A 20 3.34 7.58 19.94
CA TRP A 20 3.90 8.23 21.13
C TRP A 20 4.84 9.41 20.77
N ILE A 21 5.28 9.52 19.52
CA ILE A 21 6.02 10.68 19.01
C ILE A 21 5.00 11.64 18.40
N SER A 22 4.61 12.67 19.15
CA SER A 22 3.87 13.80 18.59
C SER A 22 4.83 14.62 17.73
N LEU A 23 4.92 14.27 16.44
CA LEU A 23 5.60 15.12 15.47
C LEU A 23 4.90 16.48 15.43
N PRO A 24 5.64 17.61 15.58
CA PRO A 24 5.04 18.93 15.45
C PRO A 24 4.44 19.11 14.06
N GLU A 25 3.34 19.85 13.97
CA GLU A 25 2.70 20.15 12.68
C GLU A 25 3.70 20.86 11.76
N LEU A 26 3.77 20.40 10.50
CA LEU A 26 4.60 21.02 9.49
C LEU A 26 4.14 22.47 9.26
N PRO A 27 5.08 23.44 9.14
CA PRO A 27 4.78 24.81 8.77
C PRO A 27 3.89 24.88 7.53
N ALA A 28 2.96 25.84 7.53
CA ALA A 28 1.96 25.99 6.47
C ALA A 28 2.58 26.19 5.08
N GLU A 29 3.75 26.84 4.97
CA GLU A 29 4.41 26.99 3.67
C GLU A 29 4.91 25.65 3.11
N ILE A 30 5.45 24.79 3.97
CA ILE A 30 6.01 23.48 3.56
C ILE A 30 4.87 22.54 3.13
N SER A 31 3.77 22.51 3.90
CA SER A 31 2.61 21.70 3.54
C SER A 31 1.97 22.18 2.23
N SER A 32 1.93 23.49 1.98
CA SER A 32 1.44 24.07 0.73
C SER A 32 2.25 23.58 -0.49
N VAL A 33 3.58 23.67 -0.44
CA VAL A 33 4.45 23.25 -1.56
C VAL A 33 4.32 21.75 -1.83
N VAL A 34 4.26 20.93 -0.78
CA VAL A 34 4.07 19.47 -0.90
C VAL A 34 2.72 19.14 -1.53
N ASN A 35 1.65 19.82 -1.10
CA ASN A 35 0.31 19.61 -1.65
C ASN A 35 0.26 20.01 -3.13
N GLN A 36 0.90 21.12 -3.50
CA GLN A 36 0.97 21.60 -4.88
C GLN A 36 1.73 20.63 -5.78
N LEU A 37 2.83 20.06 -5.30
CA LEU A 37 3.58 19.02 -6.00
C LEU A 37 2.72 17.76 -6.22
N ILE A 38 1.99 17.31 -5.19
CA ILE A 38 1.07 16.18 -5.31
C ILE A 38 -0.04 16.46 -6.32
N GLU A 39 -0.55 17.69 -6.34
CA GLU A 39 -1.59 18.12 -7.27
C GLU A 39 -1.11 18.14 -8.73
N TYR A 40 0.12 18.59 -8.98
CA TYR A 40 0.74 18.51 -10.30
C TYR A 40 0.97 17.08 -10.75
N MET A 41 1.40 16.18 -9.87
CA MET A 41 1.52 14.75 -10.19
C MET A 41 0.16 14.13 -10.52
N LYS A 42 -0.88 14.46 -9.75
CA LYS A 42 -2.25 14.00 -10.02
C LYS A 42 -2.78 14.50 -11.36
N SER A 43 -2.51 15.76 -11.67
CA SER A 43 -2.88 16.36 -12.96
C SER A 43 -2.14 15.70 -14.12
N GLY A 44 -0.87 15.35 -13.93
CA GLY A 44 -0.07 14.61 -14.91
C GLY A 44 -0.54 13.18 -15.16
N MET A 45 -1.20 12.53 -14.19
CA MET A 45 -1.75 11.17 -14.39
C MET A 45 -2.83 11.10 -15.48
N CYS A 46 -3.50 12.20 -15.81
CA CYS A 46 -4.42 12.24 -16.96
C CYS A 46 -3.75 11.84 -18.28
N PHE A 47 -2.46 12.18 -18.47
CA PHE A 47 -1.73 11.76 -19.67
C PHE A 47 -1.52 10.25 -19.74
N VAL A 48 -1.36 9.59 -18.59
CA VAL A 48 -1.25 8.12 -18.53
C VAL A 48 -2.58 7.47 -18.91
N PHE A 49 -3.71 8.10 -18.54
CA PHE A 49 -5.05 7.59 -18.86
C PHE A 49 -5.42 7.70 -20.34
N LEU A 50 -4.68 8.47 -21.15
CA LEU A 50 -4.85 8.48 -22.61
C LEU A 50 -4.38 7.18 -23.26
N PHE A 51 -3.39 6.50 -22.68
CA PHE A 51 -2.83 5.27 -23.23
C PHE A 51 -3.40 4.01 -22.58
N PHE A 52 -3.89 4.12 -21.34
CA PHE A 52 -4.39 2.99 -20.57
C PHE A 52 -5.72 3.33 -19.89
N SER A 53 -6.71 2.44 -20.04
CA SER A 53 -7.99 2.58 -19.34
C SER A 53 -7.81 2.41 -17.82
N ILE A 54 -8.25 3.39 -17.04
CA ILE A 54 -8.19 3.38 -15.57
C ILE A 54 -8.86 2.13 -15.00
N ASP A 55 -9.97 1.68 -15.60
CA ASP A 55 -10.74 0.52 -15.15
C ASP A 55 -9.93 -0.77 -15.30
N LEU A 56 -9.19 -0.91 -16.40
CA LEU A 56 -8.30 -2.05 -16.63
C LEU A 56 -7.13 -2.03 -15.65
N ILE A 57 -6.48 -0.86 -15.45
CA ILE A 57 -5.38 -0.74 -14.48
C ILE A 57 -5.87 -1.10 -13.07
N ARG A 58 -7.05 -0.62 -12.67
CA ARG A 58 -7.60 -0.85 -11.33
C ARG A 58 -7.81 -2.34 -11.03
N ILE A 59 -8.12 -3.14 -12.05
CA ILE A 59 -8.30 -4.59 -11.94
C ILE A 59 -6.95 -5.32 -12.07
N MET A 60 -6.13 -4.96 -13.07
CA MET A 60 -4.88 -5.67 -13.36
C MET A 60 -3.79 -5.42 -12.32
N LEU A 61 -3.67 -4.21 -11.79
CA LEU A 61 -2.62 -3.82 -10.86
C LEU A 61 -2.59 -4.68 -9.57
N PRO A 62 -3.70 -4.91 -8.84
CA PRO A 62 -3.69 -5.82 -7.71
C PRO A 62 -3.40 -7.27 -8.12
N LEU A 63 -3.89 -7.71 -9.29
CA LEU A 63 -3.69 -9.07 -9.79
C LEU A 63 -2.21 -9.33 -10.11
N VAL A 64 -1.56 -8.39 -10.80
CA VAL A 64 -0.11 -8.42 -11.08
C VAL A 64 0.71 -8.37 -9.81
N ILE A 65 0.34 -7.53 -8.83
CA ILE A 65 1.05 -7.47 -7.54
C ILE A 65 0.98 -8.82 -6.82
N VAL A 66 -0.19 -9.47 -6.79
CA VAL A 66 -0.36 -10.77 -6.14
C VAL A 66 0.44 -11.85 -6.85
N VAL A 67 0.39 -11.90 -8.18
CA VAL A 67 1.13 -12.88 -8.99
C VAL A 67 2.64 -12.66 -8.88
N ALA A 68 3.11 -11.42 -9.00
CA ALA A 68 4.53 -11.07 -8.88
C ALA A 68 5.09 -11.33 -7.47
N ASN A 69 4.24 -11.29 -6.45
CA ASN A 69 4.62 -11.57 -5.06
C ASN A 69 4.10 -12.93 -4.58
N PHE A 70 3.73 -13.84 -5.48
CA PHE A 70 3.12 -15.12 -5.12
C PHE A 70 4.01 -15.95 -4.20
N ASP A 71 5.33 -15.91 -4.39
CA ASP A 71 6.31 -16.55 -3.47
C ASP A 71 6.23 -15.97 -2.05
N LYS A 72 6.06 -14.65 -1.90
CA LYS A 72 5.91 -14.00 -0.59
C LYS A 72 4.57 -14.33 0.04
N VAL A 73 3.50 -14.34 -0.75
CA VAL A 73 2.14 -14.72 -0.30
C VAL A 73 2.14 -16.17 0.16
N TYR A 74 2.74 -17.09 -0.61
CA TYR A 74 2.90 -18.49 -0.24
C TYR A 74 3.70 -18.65 1.06
N LYS A 75 4.85 -17.99 1.18
CA LYS A 75 5.66 -18.02 2.41
C LYS A 75 4.89 -17.48 3.62
N LEU A 76 4.08 -16.43 3.46
CA LEU A 76 3.25 -15.87 4.52
C LEU A 76 2.12 -16.83 4.93
N VAL A 77 1.43 -17.43 3.96
CA VAL A 77 0.42 -18.45 4.21
C VAL A 77 1.04 -19.66 4.92
N MET A 78 2.19 -20.13 4.46
CA MET A 78 2.88 -21.28 5.03
C MET A 78 3.45 -20.98 6.43
N PHE A 79 3.88 -19.74 6.68
CA PHE A 79 4.26 -19.25 8.00
C PHE A 79 3.08 -19.29 8.98
N VAL A 80 1.89 -18.85 8.56
CA VAL A 80 0.67 -18.89 9.39
C VAL A 80 0.25 -20.34 9.65
N LEU A 81 0.24 -21.20 8.63
CA LEU A 81 -0.13 -22.61 8.76
C LEU A 81 0.82 -23.38 9.70
N ARG A 82 2.13 -23.09 9.66
CA ARG A 82 3.13 -23.65 10.59
C ARG A 82 2.96 -23.19 12.05
N LYS A 83 2.26 -22.08 12.27
CA LYS A 83 1.95 -21.59 13.63
C LYS A 83 0.73 -22.29 14.25
N ILE A 84 -0.01 -23.11 13.48
CA ILE A 84 -1.18 -23.84 13.96
C ILE A 84 -0.75 -25.26 14.39
N PRO A 85 -0.74 -25.56 15.71
CA PRO A 85 -0.09 -26.76 16.24
C PRO A 85 -0.78 -28.10 15.89
N PHE A 86 -2.04 -28.09 15.45
CA PHE A 86 -2.81 -29.30 15.12
C PHE A 86 -2.66 -29.77 13.66
N LEU A 87 -2.05 -28.96 12.78
CA LEU A 87 -1.93 -29.30 11.36
C LEU A 87 -0.72 -30.19 11.03
N GLY A 88 0.23 -30.37 11.95
CA GLY A 88 1.36 -31.30 11.77
C GLY A 88 2.32 -30.97 10.62
N ILE A 89 2.20 -29.79 10.01
CA ILE A 89 3.04 -29.35 8.89
C ILE A 89 4.32 -28.71 9.45
N LYS A 90 5.48 -29.33 9.19
CA LYS A 90 6.80 -28.77 9.54
C LYS A 90 7.24 -27.65 8.61
#